data_AF-A0A349W693-F1
#
_entry.id   AF-A0A349W693-F1
#
_cell.length_a   1.000
_cell.length_b   1.000
_cell.length_c   1.000
_cell.angle_alpha   90.00
_cell.angle_beta   90.00
_cell.angle_gamma   90.00
#
_symmetry.space_group_name_H-M   'P 1'
#
loop_
_entity.id
_entity.type
_entity.pdbx_description
1 polymer ?
#
loop_
_entity_poly.entity_id
_entity_poly.type
_entity_poly.pdbx_seq_one_letter_code
_entity_poly.pdbx_strand_id
1 'polypeptide(L)'
;AEPSAGYIQGYPPGVRENGGQYAHGGVWALMAAAELALQEPDHAGAQDVPYRYFTYLSPAHRARHPVWGTVYGLEPYAMAADICSQPPYVGRGGWSWYTGAAGWLHRAAVESILGLQMRATELFFTPCLPSHWPGAGVTLVRDGRTLRFLLVRVESAAARLTLPDDAPPGACLLQVGQRLCWKDLPADACFVISLWAGAETLADHLQTNPAVS
;
A
#
# COMPACT_ATOMS: atom_id res chain seq x y z
N ALA A 1 6.33 -35.40 -13.84
CA ALA A 1 7.34 -35.83 -12.86
C ALA A 1 6.66 -36.77 -11.87
N GLU A 2 7.34 -37.80 -11.37
CA GLU A 2 6.80 -38.72 -10.38
C GLU A 2 7.40 -38.44 -8.99
N PRO A 3 6.58 -38.30 -7.93
CA PRO A 3 5.11 -38.35 -7.94
C PRO A 3 4.47 -37.11 -8.59
N SER A 4 3.25 -37.27 -9.10
CA SER A 4 2.49 -36.16 -9.70
C SER A 4 2.20 -35.05 -8.68
N ALA A 5 2.47 -33.80 -9.06
CA ALA A 5 2.11 -32.60 -8.31
C ALA A 5 0.71 -32.07 -8.67
N GLY A 6 -0.08 -32.84 -9.44
CA GLY A 6 -1.39 -32.43 -9.95
C GLY A 6 -1.33 -31.59 -11.22
N TYR A 7 -2.43 -30.88 -11.52
CA TYR A 7 -2.62 -30.17 -12.79
C TYR A 7 -1.57 -29.08 -13.08
N ILE A 8 -0.86 -28.59 -12.05
CA ILE A 8 0.25 -27.66 -12.20
C ILE A 8 1.32 -28.17 -13.19
N GLN A 9 1.52 -29.50 -13.26
CA GLN A 9 2.47 -30.10 -14.22
C GLN A 9 2.00 -30.02 -15.69
N GLY A 10 0.72 -29.73 -15.92
CA GLY A 10 0.15 -29.57 -17.26
C GLY A 10 0.51 -28.24 -17.92
N TYR A 11 0.94 -27.23 -17.15
CA TYR A 11 1.44 -25.98 -17.69
C TYR A 11 2.91 -26.08 -18.08
N PRO A 12 3.34 -25.44 -19.17
CA PRO A 12 4.76 -25.27 -19.47
C PRO A 12 5.49 -24.57 -18.30
N PRO A 13 6.80 -24.82 -18.11
CA PRO A 13 7.59 -24.10 -17.13
C PRO A 13 7.53 -22.57 -17.34
N GLY A 14 7.36 -21.85 -16.24
CA GLY A 14 7.28 -20.39 -16.20
C GLY A 14 5.97 -19.79 -16.69
N VAL A 15 4.93 -20.61 -16.84
CA VAL A 15 3.61 -20.20 -17.32
C VAL A 15 2.57 -20.50 -16.25
N ARG A 16 1.70 -19.53 -15.98
CA ARG A 16 0.59 -19.67 -15.01
C ARG A 16 1.09 -20.14 -13.64
N GLU A 17 0.46 -21.16 -13.06
CA GLU A 17 0.81 -21.70 -11.74
C GLU A 17 2.17 -22.41 -11.74
N ASN A 18 2.66 -22.89 -12.89
CA ASN A 18 3.93 -23.62 -12.98
C ASN A 18 5.12 -22.66 -13.11
N GLY A 19 5.36 -21.86 -12.08
CA GLY A 19 6.50 -20.96 -11.98
C GLY A 19 6.34 -19.61 -12.68
N GLY A 20 5.17 -19.31 -13.25
CA GLY A 20 4.83 -17.94 -13.64
C GLY A 20 4.66 -17.04 -12.40
N GLN A 21 4.85 -15.73 -12.57
CA GLN A 21 4.52 -14.78 -11.52
C GLN A 21 2.99 -14.62 -11.49
N TYR A 22 2.34 -15.33 -10.58
CA TYR A 22 0.91 -15.18 -10.34
C TYR A 22 0.63 -13.85 -9.63
N ALA A 23 -0.04 -12.91 -10.30
CA ALA A 23 -0.15 -11.53 -9.85
C ALA A 23 -0.85 -11.41 -8.49
N HIS A 24 -1.84 -12.27 -8.23
CA HIS A 24 -2.54 -12.32 -6.96
C HIS A 24 -1.58 -12.61 -5.78
N GLY A 25 -0.73 -13.62 -5.92
CA GLY A 25 0.28 -13.94 -4.91
C GLY A 25 1.34 -12.85 -4.78
N GLY A 26 1.70 -12.21 -5.89
CA GLY A 26 2.59 -11.04 -5.88
C GLY A 26 2.01 -9.87 -5.08
N VAL A 27 0.71 -9.62 -5.16
CA VAL A 27 0.05 -8.58 -4.34
C VAL A 27 0.05 -8.95 -2.87
N TRP A 28 -0.14 -10.21 -2.50
CA TRP A 28 -0.01 -10.62 -1.09
C TRP A 28 1.39 -10.43 -0.55
N ALA A 29 2.42 -10.73 -1.36
CA ALA A 29 3.80 -10.45 -0.99
C ALA A 29 4.05 -8.94 -0.78
N LEU A 30 3.41 -8.07 -1.57
CA LEU A 30 3.44 -6.61 -1.35
C LEU A 30 2.82 -6.25 0.01
N MET A 31 1.63 -6.77 0.29
CA MET A 31 0.92 -6.47 1.55
C MET A 31 1.73 -6.95 2.77
N ALA A 32 2.31 -8.15 2.69
CA ALA A 32 3.17 -8.70 3.72
C ALA A 32 4.47 -7.88 3.89
N ALA A 33 5.08 -7.42 2.80
CA ALA A 33 6.24 -6.54 2.87
C ALA A 33 5.92 -5.21 3.55
N ALA A 34 4.71 -4.67 3.35
CA ALA A 34 4.27 -3.45 4.02
C ALA A 34 4.09 -3.69 5.52
N GLU A 35 3.48 -4.81 5.90
CA GLU A 35 3.32 -5.20 7.30
C GLU A 35 4.68 -5.41 7.99
N LEU A 36 5.64 -6.08 7.33
CA LEU A 36 6.99 -6.27 7.83
C LEU A 36 7.73 -4.93 8.02
N ALA A 37 7.61 -4.02 7.05
CA ALA A 37 8.23 -2.70 7.15
C ALA A 37 7.73 -1.88 8.34
N LEU A 38 6.46 -2.04 8.73
CA LEU A 38 5.90 -1.41 9.94
C LEU A 38 6.41 -2.04 11.24
N GLN A 39 6.84 -3.31 11.21
CA GLN A 39 7.40 -4.02 12.36
C GLN A 39 8.92 -3.79 12.51
N GLU A 40 9.59 -3.35 11.46
CA GLU A 40 11.03 -3.09 11.41
C GLU A 40 11.34 -1.61 11.11
N PRO A 41 10.91 -0.65 11.96
CA PRO A 41 11.06 0.79 11.67
C PRO A 41 12.53 1.25 11.52
N ASP A 42 13.46 0.53 12.16
CA ASP A 42 14.90 0.81 12.09
C ASP A 42 15.56 0.27 10.81
N HIS A 43 14.86 -0.57 10.03
CA HIS A 43 15.39 -1.13 8.81
C HIS A 43 15.30 -0.12 7.66
N ALA A 44 16.44 0.54 7.40
CA ALA A 44 16.57 1.53 6.35
C ALA A 44 16.08 1.00 4.99
N GLY A 45 15.06 1.65 4.42
CA GLY A 45 14.50 1.31 3.12
C GLY A 45 13.43 0.21 3.13
N ALA A 46 13.04 -0.33 4.30
CA ALA A 46 11.97 -1.32 4.38
C ALA A 46 10.65 -0.80 3.76
N GLN A 47 10.29 0.46 4.04
CA GLN A 47 9.08 1.12 3.49
C GLN A 47 9.09 1.29 1.95
N ASP A 48 10.24 1.16 1.29
CA ASP A 48 10.34 1.27 -0.18
C ASP A 48 10.09 -0.08 -0.88
N VAL A 49 10.22 -1.20 -0.17
CA VAL A 49 10.02 -2.55 -0.72
C VAL A 49 8.59 -2.76 -1.24
N PRO A 50 7.52 -2.42 -0.49
CA PRO A 50 6.15 -2.61 -0.95
C PRO A 50 5.85 -1.77 -2.19
N TYR A 51 6.33 -0.52 -2.23
CA TYR A 51 6.14 0.33 -3.40
C TYR A 51 6.89 -0.22 -4.63
N ARG A 52 8.09 -0.76 -4.46
CA ARG A 52 8.77 -1.49 -5.54
C ARG A 52 7.91 -2.62 -6.08
N TYR A 53 7.34 -3.46 -5.23
CA TYR A 53 6.45 -4.54 -5.67
C TYR A 53 5.21 -3.99 -6.38
N PHE A 54 4.64 -2.89 -5.89
CA PHE A 54 3.53 -2.20 -6.55
C PHE A 54 3.89 -1.83 -7.99
N THR A 55 5.08 -1.25 -8.23
CA THR A 55 5.51 -0.86 -9.58
C THR A 55 5.77 -2.05 -10.51
N TYR A 56 6.10 -3.23 -9.98
CA TYR A 56 6.26 -4.45 -10.77
C TYR A 56 4.93 -5.06 -11.21
N LEU A 57 3.88 -4.86 -10.39
CA LEU A 57 2.54 -5.42 -10.56
C LEU A 57 1.58 -4.48 -11.30
N SER A 58 1.70 -3.17 -11.06
CA SER A 58 0.83 -2.16 -11.65
C SER A 58 0.97 -2.12 -13.17
N PRO A 59 -0.12 -2.27 -13.95
CA PRO A 59 -0.04 -2.29 -15.41
C PRO A 59 0.51 -0.98 -15.98
N ALA A 60 0.19 0.16 -15.34
CA ALA A 60 0.68 1.47 -15.76
C ALA A 60 2.20 1.60 -15.59
N HIS A 61 2.73 1.16 -14.46
CA HIS A 61 4.17 1.20 -14.19
C HIS A 61 4.92 0.21 -15.08
N ARG A 62 4.39 -1.01 -15.20
CA ARG A 62 4.99 -2.07 -16.00
C ARG A 62 5.05 -1.71 -17.48
N ALA A 63 3.96 -1.20 -18.04
CA ALA A 63 3.90 -0.79 -19.45
C ALA A 63 4.81 0.40 -19.75
N ARG A 64 5.03 1.31 -18.79
CA ARG A 64 5.96 2.44 -18.93
C ARG A 64 7.42 2.05 -18.72
N HIS A 65 7.71 0.91 -18.09
CA HIS A 65 9.08 0.52 -17.78
C HIS A 65 9.87 0.22 -19.07
N PRO A 66 11.07 0.79 -19.26
CA PRO A 66 11.81 0.69 -20.53
C PRO A 66 12.15 -0.75 -20.92
N VAL A 67 12.40 -1.62 -19.94
CA VAL A 67 12.68 -3.05 -20.17
C VAL A 67 11.40 -3.88 -20.21
N TRP A 68 10.58 -3.89 -19.16
CA TRP A 68 9.42 -4.77 -19.08
C TRP A 68 8.25 -4.37 -19.99
N GLY A 69 8.07 -3.09 -20.28
CA GLY A 69 6.96 -2.61 -21.10
C GLY A 69 7.01 -3.10 -22.54
N THR A 70 8.22 -3.22 -23.11
CA THR A 70 8.43 -3.66 -24.50
C THR A 70 8.00 -5.11 -24.74
N VAL A 71 8.04 -5.95 -23.69
CA VAL A 71 7.67 -7.37 -23.75
C VAL A 71 6.33 -7.68 -23.08
N TYR A 72 5.72 -6.72 -22.37
CA TYR A 72 4.54 -6.96 -21.55
C TYR A 72 3.35 -7.46 -22.38
N GLY A 73 3.10 -6.85 -23.54
CA GLY A 73 2.13 -7.36 -24.52
C GLY A 73 0.66 -7.32 -24.13
N LEU A 74 0.30 -6.63 -23.03
CA LEU A 74 -1.07 -6.41 -22.56
C LEU A 74 -1.35 -4.91 -22.35
N GLU A 75 -2.60 -4.58 -22.05
CA GLU A 75 -3.08 -3.21 -21.90
C GLU A 75 -2.47 -2.49 -20.68
N PRO A 76 -2.08 -1.21 -20.79
CA PRO A 76 -1.40 -0.49 -19.71
C PRO A 76 -2.31 -0.06 -18.54
N TYR A 77 -3.60 -0.41 -18.58
CA TYR A 77 -4.64 0.03 -17.65
C TYR A 77 -5.44 -1.13 -17.04
N ALA A 78 -5.25 -2.37 -17.52
CA ALA A 78 -5.91 -3.55 -16.99
C ALA A 78 -4.88 -4.49 -16.38
N MET A 79 -5.18 -5.03 -15.20
CA MET A 79 -4.24 -5.91 -14.51
C MET A 79 -4.15 -7.28 -15.21
N ALA A 80 -2.92 -7.78 -15.38
CA ALA A 80 -2.67 -9.16 -15.78
C ALA A 80 -2.89 -10.12 -14.61
N ALA A 81 -3.36 -11.33 -14.90
CA ALA A 81 -3.45 -12.41 -13.91
C ALA A 81 -2.08 -13.02 -13.62
N ASP A 82 -1.22 -13.09 -14.63
CA ASP A 82 0.10 -13.68 -14.52
C ASP A 82 1.12 -13.05 -15.46
N ILE A 83 2.40 -13.19 -15.14
CA ILE A 83 3.53 -12.84 -16.00
C ILE A 83 4.38 -14.10 -16.22
N CYS A 84 4.70 -14.39 -17.48
CA CYS A 84 5.59 -15.48 -17.84
C CYS A 84 7.01 -15.23 -17.33
N SER A 85 7.66 -16.24 -16.76
CA SER A 85 8.99 -16.13 -16.14
C SER A 85 10.09 -16.86 -16.90
N GLN A 86 9.75 -17.66 -17.91
CA GLN A 86 10.70 -18.48 -18.68
C GLN A 86 10.78 -18.08 -20.16
N PRO A 87 11.94 -18.28 -20.82
CA PRO A 87 12.08 -18.07 -22.26
C PRO A 87 11.10 -18.95 -23.08
N PRO A 88 10.65 -18.45 -24.24
CA PRO A 88 10.98 -17.16 -24.87
C PRO A 88 10.07 -16.01 -24.40
N TYR A 89 9.23 -16.20 -23.38
CA TYR A 89 8.15 -15.26 -23.04
C TYR A 89 8.40 -14.46 -21.75
N VAL A 90 9.64 -14.41 -21.25
CA VAL A 90 9.97 -13.71 -20.01
C VAL A 90 9.40 -12.29 -20.01
N GLY A 91 8.61 -11.98 -18.99
CA GLY A 91 8.02 -10.66 -18.78
C GLY A 91 6.69 -10.42 -19.50
N ARG A 92 6.26 -11.32 -20.39
CA ARG A 92 4.99 -11.24 -21.11
C ARG A 92 3.82 -11.48 -20.16
N GLY A 93 2.80 -10.64 -20.25
CA GLY A 93 1.58 -10.80 -19.49
C GLY A 93 0.68 -11.88 -20.08
N GLY A 94 0.07 -12.66 -19.20
CA GLY A 94 -1.03 -13.56 -19.48
C GLY A 94 -2.34 -13.00 -18.90
N TRP A 95 -3.42 -13.10 -19.69
CA TRP A 95 -4.81 -12.94 -19.22
C TRP A 95 -5.09 -11.63 -18.44
N SER A 96 -5.60 -10.59 -19.12
CA SER A 96 -5.98 -9.32 -18.48
C SER A 96 -7.46 -9.27 -18.07
N TRP A 97 -7.84 -8.19 -17.37
CA TRP A 97 -9.20 -7.81 -16.97
C TRP A 97 -9.83 -8.65 -15.85
N TYR A 98 -10.18 -9.89 -16.12
CA TYR A 98 -11.02 -10.71 -15.25
C TYR A 98 -10.14 -11.52 -14.30
N THR A 99 -9.51 -10.79 -13.38
CA THR A 99 -8.64 -11.32 -12.34
C THR A 99 -8.92 -10.62 -11.00
N GLY A 100 -8.96 -11.42 -9.93
CA GLY A 100 -9.05 -10.88 -8.56
C GLY A 100 -7.83 -10.05 -8.16
N ALA A 101 -6.71 -10.16 -8.87
CA ALA A 101 -5.50 -9.38 -8.61
C ALA A 101 -5.76 -7.86 -8.69
N ALA A 102 -6.68 -7.41 -9.54
CA ALA A 102 -7.04 -5.99 -9.62
C ALA A 102 -7.64 -5.48 -8.30
N GLY A 103 -8.58 -6.24 -7.72
CA GLY A 103 -9.20 -5.89 -6.44
C GLY A 103 -8.19 -5.91 -5.29
N TRP A 104 -7.31 -6.92 -5.27
CA TRP A 104 -6.24 -6.98 -4.27
C TRP A 104 -5.22 -5.86 -4.43
N LEU A 105 -4.81 -5.49 -5.64
CA LEU A 105 -3.85 -4.40 -5.83
C LEU A 105 -4.44 -3.05 -5.38
N HIS A 106 -5.74 -2.84 -5.62
CA HIS A 106 -6.46 -1.68 -5.08
C HIS A 106 -6.42 -1.67 -3.55
N ARG A 107 -6.73 -2.79 -2.89
CA ARG A 107 -6.62 -2.92 -1.43
C ARG A 107 -5.19 -2.72 -0.95
N ALA A 108 -4.18 -3.28 -1.60
CA ALA A 108 -2.79 -3.08 -1.25
C ALA A 108 -2.37 -1.60 -1.33
N ALA A 109 -2.81 -0.87 -2.36
CA ALA A 109 -2.54 0.57 -2.46
C ALA A 109 -3.19 1.36 -1.32
N VAL A 110 -4.48 1.11 -1.04
CA VAL A 110 -5.27 1.88 -0.07
C VAL A 110 -4.97 1.47 1.38
N GLU A 111 -4.95 0.17 1.66
CA GLU A 111 -4.89 -0.38 3.01
C GLU A 111 -3.45 -0.63 3.48
N SER A 112 -2.52 -0.97 2.58
CA SER A 112 -1.14 -1.30 2.94
C SER A 112 -0.15 -0.15 2.70
N ILE A 113 -0.19 0.50 1.53
CA ILE A 113 0.72 1.62 1.23
C ILE A 113 0.22 2.90 1.89
N LEU A 114 -0.99 3.35 1.55
CA LEU A 114 -1.60 4.53 2.17
C LEU A 114 -2.00 4.27 3.64
N GLY A 115 -2.21 3.00 4.00
CA GLY A 115 -2.43 2.58 5.39
C GLY A 115 -3.83 2.78 5.92
N LEU A 116 -4.82 3.09 5.08
CA LEU A 116 -6.22 3.29 5.54
C LEU A 116 -6.80 1.96 6.00
N GLN A 117 -7.11 1.86 7.28
CA GLN A 117 -7.78 0.71 7.87
C GLN A 117 -9.22 1.08 8.19
N MET A 118 -10.16 0.31 7.66
CA MET A 118 -11.59 0.50 7.91
C MET A 118 -12.19 -0.72 8.61
N ARG A 119 -12.90 -0.46 9.71
CA ARG A 119 -13.77 -1.42 10.40
C ARG A 119 -15.22 -0.97 10.24
N ALA A 120 -16.16 -1.63 10.93
CA ALA A 120 -17.59 -1.35 10.79
C ALA A 120 -17.92 0.13 11.07
N THR A 121 -17.42 0.67 12.19
CA THR A 121 -17.64 2.05 12.64
C THR A 121 -16.37 2.86 12.77
N GLU A 122 -15.21 2.22 12.73
CA GLU A 122 -13.92 2.87 12.97
C GLU A 122 -13.12 2.99 11.67
N LEU A 123 -12.32 4.04 11.59
CA LEU A 123 -11.21 4.14 10.66
C LEU A 123 -9.95 4.65 11.37
N PHE A 124 -8.79 4.26 10.87
CA PHE A 124 -7.49 4.73 11.34
C PHE A 124 -6.45 4.54 10.23
N PHE A 125 -5.26 5.09 10.43
CA PHE A 125 -4.17 5.01 9.48
C PHE A 125 -2.92 4.37 10.08
N THR A 126 -2.31 3.43 9.36
CA THR A 126 -0.96 2.89 9.60
C THR A 126 -0.16 2.95 8.30
N PRO A 127 0.32 4.14 7.89
CA PRO A 127 0.88 4.34 6.55
C PRO A 127 2.25 3.70 6.37
N CYS A 128 2.49 3.11 5.19
CA CYS A 128 3.78 2.60 4.75
C CYS A 128 4.16 3.27 3.42
N LEU A 129 4.20 4.60 3.43
CA LEU A 129 4.56 5.38 2.24
C LEU A 129 6.03 5.14 1.88
N PRO A 130 6.40 5.08 0.59
CA PRO A 130 7.81 5.01 0.21
C PRO A 130 8.53 6.31 0.60
N SER A 131 9.84 6.20 0.87
CA SER A 131 10.67 7.28 1.45
C SER A 131 10.69 8.55 0.60
N HIS A 132 10.64 8.39 -0.73
CA HIS A 132 10.68 9.49 -1.68
C HIS A 132 9.34 10.26 -1.82
N TRP A 133 8.25 9.79 -1.21
CA TRP A 133 6.99 10.55 -1.21
C TRP A 133 7.00 11.58 -0.09
N PRO A 134 6.82 12.89 -0.39
CA PRO A 134 6.73 13.92 0.64
C PRO A 134 5.41 13.80 1.45
N GLY A 135 4.41 13.15 0.86
CA GLY A 135 3.10 12.96 1.48
C GLY A 135 2.12 12.31 0.51
N ALA A 136 0.89 12.13 0.96
CA ALA A 136 -0.22 11.62 0.16
C ALA A 136 -1.56 12.22 0.65
N GLY A 137 -2.57 12.23 -0.23
CA GLY A 137 -3.92 12.68 0.11
C GLY A 137 -4.94 11.57 -0.14
N VAL A 138 -5.86 11.39 0.82
CA VAL A 138 -7.00 10.48 0.69
C VAL A 138 -8.27 11.27 0.94
N THR A 139 -9.26 11.13 0.04
CA THR A 139 -10.62 11.63 0.27
C THR A 139 -11.55 10.43 0.36
N LEU A 140 -12.15 10.23 1.53
CA LEU A 140 -13.11 9.18 1.77
C LEU A 140 -14.52 9.78 1.76
N VAL A 141 -15.34 9.36 0.79
CA VAL A 141 -16.76 9.70 0.73
C VAL A 141 -17.58 8.52 1.22
N ARG A 142 -18.32 8.69 2.31
CA ARG A 142 -19.12 7.62 2.92
C ARG A 142 -20.31 8.19 3.67
N ASP A 143 -21.51 7.68 3.38
CA ASP A 143 -22.74 8.02 4.11
C ASP A 143 -22.96 9.55 4.22
N GLY A 144 -22.84 10.24 3.08
CA GLY A 144 -22.97 11.70 2.99
C GLY A 144 -21.82 12.52 3.59
N ARG A 145 -20.76 11.87 4.10
CA ARG A 145 -19.58 12.54 4.67
C ARG A 145 -18.42 12.55 3.67
N THR A 146 -17.69 13.65 3.61
CA THR A 146 -16.43 13.82 2.88
C THR A 146 -15.31 14.05 3.88
N LEU A 147 -14.46 13.04 4.06
CA LEU A 147 -13.35 13.08 5.01
C LEU A 147 -12.03 13.16 4.22
N ARG A 148 -11.30 14.26 4.36
CA ARG A 148 -9.99 14.45 3.75
C ARG A 148 -8.90 14.12 4.75
N PHE A 149 -7.96 13.27 4.35
CA PHE A 149 -6.77 12.91 5.14
C PHE A 149 -5.54 13.30 4.34
N LEU A 150 -4.66 14.09 4.95
CA LEU A 150 -3.38 14.50 4.40
C LEU A 150 -2.28 13.84 5.20
N LEU A 151 -1.54 12.94 4.57
CA LEU A 151 -0.37 12.30 5.13
C LEU A 151 0.83 13.15 4.72
N VAL A 152 1.58 13.68 5.68
CA VAL A 152 2.67 14.63 5.41
C VAL A 152 3.92 14.17 6.13
N ARG A 153 5.06 14.07 5.44
CA ARG A 153 6.33 13.81 6.11
C ARG A 153 6.83 15.08 6.80
N VAL A 154 7.28 14.93 8.04
CA VAL A 154 7.83 16.01 8.87
C VAL A 154 9.28 15.74 9.23
N GLU A 155 10.03 16.80 9.51
CA GLU A 155 11.49 16.75 9.70
C GLU A 155 11.92 16.23 11.08
N SER A 156 11.03 16.28 12.08
CA SER A 156 11.36 15.89 13.46
C SER A 156 10.23 15.12 14.15
N ALA A 157 10.60 14.37 15.19
CA ALA A 157 9.64 13.69 16.05
C ALA A 157 8.64 14.67 16.69
N ALA A 158 9.13 15.82 17.17
CA ALA A 158 8.30 16.85 17.80
C ALA A 158 7.26 17.44 16.83
N ALA A 159 7.62 17.63 15.56
CA ALA A 159 6.71 18.14 14.53
C ALA A 159 5.53 17.19 14.23
N ARG A 160 5.58 15.91 14.66
CA ARG A 160 4.43 15.00 14.54
C ARG A 160 3.27 15.35 15.45
N LEU A 161 3.53 16.10 16.51
CA LEU A 161 2.56 16.44 17.55
C LEU A 161 1.86 17.78 17.28
N THR A 162 2.19 18.45 16.18
CA THR A 162 1.63 19.74 15.79
C THR A 162 1.11 19.70 14.36
N LEU A 163 0.11 20.54 14.07
CA LEU A 163 -0.29 20.78 12.68
C LEU A 163 0.83 21.52 11.94
N PRO A 164 1.16 21.14 10.70
CA PRO A 164 2.02 21.94 9.84
C PRO A 164 1.46 23.35 9.60
N ASP A 165 2.33 24.34 9.44
CA ASP A 165 1.94 25.75 9.24
C ASP A 165 1.10 25.95 7.97
N ASP A 166 1.29 25.10 6.97
CA ASP A 166 0.55 25.09 5.69
C ASP A 166 -0.70 24.20 5.71
N ALA A 167 -1.10 23.69 6.89
CA ALA A 167 -2.29 22.87 7.02
C ALA A 167 -3.56 23.63 6.56
N PRO A 168 -4.52 22.94 5.90
CA PRO A 168 -5.77 23.57 5.51
C PRO A 168 -6.53 24.17 6.71
N PRO A 169 -7.25 25.29 6.52
CA PRO A 169 -8.08 25.86 7.58
C PRO A 169 -9.07 24.84 8.15
N GLY A 170 -9.14 24.76 9.48
CA GLY A 170 -10.02 23.81 10.18
C GLY A 170 -9.55 22.36 10.15
N ALA A 171 -8.34 22.07 9.66
CA ALA A 171 -7.78 20.73 9.76
C ALA A 171 -7.48 20.37 11.21
N CYS A 172 -7.67 19.09 11.56
CA CYS A 172 -7.32 18.54 12.85
C CYS A 172 -6.11 17.61 12.73
N LEU A 173 -5.23 17.61 13.72
CA LEU A 173 -4.15 16.63 13.78
C LEU A 173 -4.72 15.25 14.13
N LEU A 174 -4.25 14.22 13.44
CA LEU A 174 -4.60 12.82 13.70
C LEU A 174 -3.31 12.01 13.86
N GLN A 175 -3.15 11.34 15.00
CA GLN A 175 -1.98 10.49 15.23
C GLN A 175 -2.09 9.17 14.44
N VAL A 176 -0.94 8.61 14.04
CA VAL A 176 -0.88 7.28 13.43
C VAL A 176 -1.50 6.27 14.40
N GLY A 177 -2.38 5.40 13.90
CA GLY A 177 -3.12 4.42 14.71
C GLY A 177 -4.31 4.99 15.50
N GLN A 178 -4.49 6.33 15.56
CA GLN A 178 -5.64 6.92 16.24
C GLN A 178 -6.94 6.54 15.54
N ARG A 179 -7.87 5.97 16.31
CA ARG A 179 -9.16 5.50 15.82
C ARG A 179 -10.18 6.63 15.83
N LEU A 180 -10.85 6.80 14.70
CA LEU A 180 -12.00 7.70 14.56
C LEU A 180 -13.25 6.86 14.37
N CYS A 181 -14.30 7.13 15.15
CA CYS A 181 -15.64 6.65 14.83
C CYS A 181 -16.20 7.53 13.71
N TRP A 182 -16.25 7.01 12.48
CA TRP A 182 -16.57 7.83 11.30
C TRP A 182 -17.99 8.41 11.32
N LYS A 183 -18.89 7.83 12.12
CA LYS A 183 -20.27 8.29 12.28
C LYS A 183 -20.37 9.58 13.08
N ASP A 184 -19.43 9.79 14.01
CA ASP A 184 -19.41 10.93 14.92
C ASP A 184 -18.69 12.14 14.30
N LEU A 185 -18.04 11.93 13.15
CA LEU A 185 -17.38 12.98 12.41
C LEU A 185 -18.39 13.89 11.70
N PRO A 186 -18.07 15.19 11.55
CA PRO A 186 -18.89 16.12 10.80
C PRO A 186 -18.98 15.72 9.32
N ALA A 187 -19.94 16.31 8.60
CA ALA A 187 -20.17 16.05 7.18
C ALA A 187 -18.91 16.28 6.34
N ASP A 188 -18.18 17.34 6.63
CA ASP A 188 -16.90 17.67 6.00
C ASP A 188 -15.83 17.80 7.08
N ALA A 189 -14.75 17.03 6.96
CA ALA A 189 -13.64 17.08 7.90
C ALA A 189 -12.31 16.97 7.16
N CYS A 190 -11.29 17.66 7.67
CA CYS A 190 -9.92 17.54 7.19
C CYS A 190 -9.01 17.11 8.34
N PHE A 191 -8.19 16.10 8.11
CA PHE A 191 -7.21 15.60 9.06
C PHE A 191 -5.83 15.65 8.45
N VAL A 192 -4.84 15.99 9.26
CA VAL A 192 -3.42 15.88 8.90
C VAL A 192 -2.78 14.81 9.77
N ILE A 193 -2.08 13.88 9.13
CA ILE A 193 -1.32 12.80 9.76
C ILE A 193 0.15 13.06 9.46
N SER A 194 0.90 13.48 10.47
CA SER A 194 2.32 13.79 10.35
C SER A 194 3.16 12.51 10.52
N LEU A 195 3.99 12.22 9.52
CA LEU A 195 4.85 11.03 9.45
C LEU A 195 6.30 11.42 9.65
N TRP A 196 7.01 10.76 10.57
CA TRP A 196 8.45 10.95 10.74
C TRP A 196 9.17 9.66 10.44
N ALA A 197 10.33 9.78 9.78
CA ALA A 197 11.11 8.64 9.31
C ALA A 197 12.32 8.31 10.21
N GLY A 198 12.45 8.98 11.36
CA GLY A 198 13.52 8.66 12.32
C GLY A 198 13.16 7.48 13.22
N ALA A 199 14.18 6.87 13.82
CA ALA A 199 14.01 5.81 14.81
C ALA A 199 13.27 6.36 16.04
N GLU A 200 12.14 5.76 16.40
CA GLU A 200 11.43 6.07 17.64
C GLU A 200 12.27 5.55 18.82
N THR A 201 12.62 6.44 19.75
CA THR A 201 13.22 5.98 21.00
C THR A 201 12.10 5.54 21.94
N LEU A 202 12.39 4.59 22.84
CA LEU A 202 11.43 4.04 23.81
C LEU A 202 10.67 5.12 24.64
N ALA A 203 11.20 6.34 24.71
CA ALA A 203 10.60 7.49 25.37
C ALA A 203 9.35 8.04 24.65
N ASP A 204 9.26 7.90 23.31
CA ASP A 204 8.17 8.45 22.51
C ASP A 204 6.85 7.67 22.70
N HIS A 205 6.94 6.36 22.96
CA HIS A 205 5.76 5.52 23.22
C HIS A 205 5.08 5.81 24.57
N LEU A 206 5.85 6.18 25.60
CA LEU A 206 5.33 6.37 26.95
C LEU A 206 4.51 7.66 27.12
N GLN A 207 4.57 8.60 26.18
CA GLN A 207 3.75 9.82 26.20
C GLN A 207 2.34 9.62 25.60
N THR A 208 2.05 8.49 24.96
CA THR A 208 0.77 8.25 24.25
C THR A 208 -0.32 7.61 25.08
N ASN A 209 -0.09 7.35 26.38
CA ASN A 209 -1.09 6.75 27.26
C ASN A 209 -1.33 7.58 28.53
N PRO A 210 -2.15 8.64 28.49
CA PRO A 210 -2.74 9.14 29.73
C PRO A 210 -3.73 8.08 30.17
N ALA A 211 -3.40 7.39 31.27
CA ALA A 211 -4.32 6.51 31.96
C ALA A 211 -5.68 7.21 32.12
N VAL A 212 -6.72 6.57 31.60
CA VAL A 212 -8.11 6.94 31.86
C VAL A 212 -8.33 6.80 33.36
N SER A 213 -8.53 7.94 34.04
CA SER A 213 -9.13 8.00 35.37
C SER A 213 -10.64 7.85 35.27
#